data_AF-A0A3C0B1P2-F1
#
_entry.id   AF-A0A3C0B1P2-F1
#
_cell.length_a   1.000
_cell.length_b   1.000
_cell.length_c   1.000
_cell.angle_alpha   90.00
_cell.angle_beta   90.00
_cell.angle_gamma   90.00
#
_symmetry.space_group_name_H-M   'P 1'
#
loop_
_entity.id
_entity.type
_entity.pdbx_description
1 polymer ?
#
loop_
_entity_poly.entity_id
_entity_poly.type
_entity_poly.pdbx_seq_one_letter_code
_entity_poly.pdbx_strand_id
1 'polypeptide(L)' 'QYDNCKEVPVHFVGSIAFYLKDELQIMFDKYEMQLGNVLRRPIDGLIAYHVSNK' A
#
# COMPACT_ATOMS: atom_id res chain seq x y z
N GLN A 1 -18.04 -2.22 6.30
CA GLN A 1 -16.81 -1.42 6.20
C GLN A 1 -16.37 -1.14 7.62
N TYR A 2 -15.07 -1.16 7.94
CA TYR A 2 -14.62 -0.83 9.30
C TYR A 2 -14.72 0.68 9.53
N ASP A 3 -15.08 1.08 10.75
CA ASP A 3 -15.36 2.49 11.07
C ASP A 3 -14.13 3.40 10.87
N ASN A 4 -12.93 2.85 11.09
CA ASN A 4 -11.65 3.54 10.96
C ASN A 4 -10.99 3.42 9.56
N CYS A 5 -11.72 2.95 8.53
CA CYS A 5 -11.15 2.69 7.21
C CYS A 5 -10.57 3.94 6.51
N LYS A 6 -10.95 5.15 6.94
CA LYS A 6 -10.41 6.43 6.45
C LYS A 6 -9.13 6.85 7.19
N GLU A 7 -8.91 6.32 8.38
CA GLU A 7 -7.83 6.71 9.29
C GLU A 7 -6.63 5.77 9.20
N VAL A 8 -6.86 4.53 8.77
CA VAL A 8 -5.82 3.51 8.67
C VAL A 8 -5.39 3.33 7.21
N PRO A 9 -4.08 3.46 6.90
CA PRO A 9 -3.58 3.21 5.56
C PRO A 9 -3.74 1.74 5.17
N VAL A 10 -4.22 1.50 3.96
CA VAL A 10 -4.37 0.14 3.41
C VAL A 10 -3.17 -0.19 2.53
N HIS A 11 -2.50 -1.29 2.84
CA HIS A 11 -1.31 -1.75 2.13
C HIS A 11 -1.63 -2.89 1.17
N PHE A 12 -0.96 -2.91 0.03
CA PHE A 12 -1.12 -3.96 -0.98
C PHE A 12 0.21 -4.64 -1.31
N VAL A 13 0.15 -5.92 -1.63
CA VAL A 13 1.31 -6.71 -2.05
C VAL A 13 0.94 -7.58 -3.24
N GLY A 14 1.81 -7.63 -4.25
CA GLY A 14 1.66 -8.49 -5.42
C GLY A 14 1.77 -7.71 -6.74
N SER A 15 2.01 -8.42 -7.84
CA SER A 15 2.22 -7.83 -9.16
C SER A 15 1.00 -7.06 -9.67
N ILE A 16 -0.21 -7.60 -9.48
CA ILE A 16 -1.45 -6.97 -9.95
C ILE A 16 -1.63 -5.62 -9.25
N ALA A 17 -1.57 -5.59 -7.92
CA ALA A 17 -1.73 -4.34 -7.17
C ALA A 17 -0.61 -3.34 -7.49
N PHE A 18 0.62 -3.81 -7.71
CA PHE A 18 1.74 -2.94 -8.09
C PHE A 18 1.53 -2.28 -9.46
N TYR A 19 1.04 -3.03 -10.45
CA TYR A 19 0.79 -2.48 -11.78
C TYR A 19 -0.51 -1.67 -11.88
N LEU A 20 -1.46 -1.89 -10.98
CA LEU A 20 -2.72 -1.14 -10.89
C LEU A 20 -2.70 -0.05 -9.80
N LYS A 21 -1.50 0.46 -9.47
CA LYS A 21 -1.35 1.42 -8.37
C LYS A 21 -2.10 2.74 -8.64
N ASP A 22 -2.15 3.17 -9.90
CA ASP A 22 -2.82 4.42 -10.28
C ASP A 22 -4.35 4.28 -10.16
N GLU A 23 -4.90 3.14 -10.59
CA GLU A 23 -6.31 2.81 -10.40
C GLU A 23 -6.67 2.67 -8.92
N LEU A 24 -5.79 2.06 -8.11
CA LEU A 24 -5.95 2.03 -6.66
C LEU A 24 -5.98 3.44 -6.09
N GLN A 25 -5.08 4.33 -6.50
CA GLN A 25 -5.05 5.72 -6.01
C GLN A 25 -6.36 6.45 -6.33
N ILE A 26 -6.85 6.37 -7.56
CA ILE A 26 -8.12 6.99 -7.99
C ILE A 26 -9.29 6.51 -7.12
N MET A 27 -9.33 5.21 -6.81
CA MET A 27 -10.40 4.65 -5.98
C MET A 27 -10.26 5.09 -4.52
N PHE A 28 -9.05 5.13 -3.98
CA PHE A 28 -8.80 5.58 -2.61
C PHE A 28 -9.16 7.05 -2.42
N ASP A 29 -8.83 7.91 -3.39
CA ASP A 29 -9.21 9.32 -3.38
C ASP A 29 -10.73 9.48 -3.41
N LYS A 30 -11.43 8.68 -4.23
CA LYS A 30 -12.89 8.68 -4.33
C LYS A 30 -13.60 8.29 -3.02
N TYR A 31 -12.99 7.40 -2.24
CA TYR A 31 -13.57 6.92 -0.98
C TYR A 31 -12.99 7.60 0.26
N GLU A 32 -12.13 8.62 0.08
CA GLU A 32 -11.44 9.33 1.17
C GLU A 32 -10.65 8.35 2.08
N MET A 33 -10.04 7.34 1.45
CA MET A 33 -9.22 6.34 2.12
C MET A 33 -7.74 6.62 1.90
N GLN A 34 -6.90 6.12 2.80
CA GLN A 34 -5.45 6.29 2.71
C GLN A 34 -4.79 5.09 2.04
N LEU A 35 -4.21 5.28 0.85
CA LEU A 35 -3.42 4.25 0.19
C LEU A 35 -2.03 4.22 0.83
N GLY A 36 -1.64 3.08 1.38
CA GLY A 36 -0.32 2.85 1.93
C GLY A 36 0.66 2.28 0.91
N ASN A 37 1.70 1.62 1.41
CA ASN A 37 2.64 0.86 0.61
C ASN A 37 1.97 -0.13 -0.35
N VAL A 38 2.37 -0.07 -1.61
CA VAL A 38 2.02 -1.04 -2.65
C VAL A 38 3.31 -1.70 -3.13
N LEU A 39 3.56 -2.94 -2.70
CA LEU A 39 4.82 -3.65 -2.95
C LEU A 39 4.64 -4.73 -4.01
N ARG A 40 5.60 -4.86 -4.94
CA ARG A 40 5.59 -5.95 -5.93
C ARG A 40 5.99 -7.30 -5.31
N ARG A 41 7.06 -7.29 -4.49
CA ARG A 41 7.58 -8.47 -3.78
C ARG A 41 7.75 -8.11 -2.31
N PRO A 42 7.26 -8.95 -1.37
CA PRO A 42 7.41 -8.66 0.06
C PRO A 42 8.88 -8.52 0.52
N ILE A 43 9.80 -9.25 -0.13
CA ILE A 43 11.23 -9.26 0.21
C ILE A 43 11.88 -7.88 0.12
N ASP A 44 11.40 -7.02 -0.80
CA ASP A 44 11.96 -5.68 -1.01
C ASP A 44 11.80 -4.81 0.25
N GLY A 45 10.66 -4.94 0.94
CA GLY A 45 10.41 -4.24 2.21
C GLY A 45 11.30 -4.74 3.35
N LEU A 46 11.54 -6.06 3.41
CA LEU A 46 12.40 -6.67 4.42
C LEU A 46 13.87 -6.25 4.24
N ILE A 47 14.35 -6.21 3.00
CA ILE A 47 15.69 -5.72 2.66
C ILE A 47 15.82 -4.26 3.06
N ALA A 48 14.87 -3.40 2.65
CA ALA A 48 14.90 -1.97 2.98
C ALA A 48 14.95 -1.74 4.50
N TYR A 49 14.19 -2.50 5.30
CA TYR A 49 14.20 -2.40 6.75
C TYR A 49 15.58 -2.72 7.35
N HIS A 50 16.24 -3.80 6.90
CA HIS A 50 17.55 -4.19 7.43
C HIS A 50 18.67 -3.25 6.95
N VAL A 51 18.56 -2.70 5.75
CA VAL A 51 19.51 -1.70 5.24
C VAL A 51 19.38 -0.37 5.97
N SER A 52 18.16 0.02 6.34
CA SER A 52 17.89 1.33 6.97
C SER A 52 18.18 1.35 8.47
N ASN A 53 18.17 0.20 9.15
CA ASN A 53 18.43 0.07 10.60
C ASN A 53 19.89 -0.33 10.91
N LYS A 54 20.83 0.19 10.14
CA LYS A 54 22.26 -0.11 10.31
C LYS A 54 22.90 0.66 11.45
#